data_AF-A0A5B7G6Z8-F1
#
_entry.id   AF-A0A5B7G6Z8-F1
#
_cell.length_a   1.000
_cell.length_b   1.000
_cell.length_c   1.000
_cell.angle_alpha   90.00
_cell.angle_beta   90.00
_cell.angle_gamma   90.00
#
_symmetry.space_group_name_H-M   'P 1'
#
loop_
_entity.id
_entity.type
_entity.pdbx_description
1 polymer ?
#
loop_
_entity_poly.entity_id
_entity_poly.type
_entity_poly.pdbx_seq_one_letter_code
_entity_poly.pdbx_strand_id
1 'polypeptide(L)'
;MDALVCNGLGIYCGLQSLKYFSMKIYHWRGLWNIPSYRGKLRRIIAQFGPYVWVDYDWKPLSSLGRWFSVLAIIAMFLITELNTFYLKFVLWVEPGHWVNLVRLIFILPWGAVALREVFQFLDDPDITKFGRQSWLFLSIVCTELLIVIKFGWDTVTIPFPR
;
A
#
# COMPACT_ATOMS: atom_id res chain seq x y z
N MET A 1 -16.51 15.58 -6.15
CA MET A 1 -15.27 16.39 -6.13
C MET A 1 -14.11 15.59 -5.56
N ASP A 2 -14.28 14.89 -4.45
CA ASP A 2 -13.22 14.10 -3.80
C ASP A 2 -12.60 13.00 -4.67
N ALA A 3 -13.40 12.28 -5.45
CA ALA A 3 -12.91 11.19 -6.30
C ALA A 3 -12.03 11.64 -7.47
N LEU A 4 -12.29 12.81 -8.06
CA LEU A 4 -11.51 13.33 -9.18
C LEU A 4 -10.35 14.21 -8.72
N VAL A 5 -10.58 15.03 -7.69
CA VAL A 5 -9.59 16.00 -7.22
C VAL A 5 -8.64 15.34 -6.22
N CYS A 6 -9.10 14.89 -5.06
CA CYS A 6 -8.20 14.31 -4.06
C CYS A 6 -7.59 12.98 -4.49
N ASN A 7 -8.42 12.02 -4.94
CA ASN A 7 -7.91 10.70 -5.33
C ASN A 7 -7.11 10.77 -6.63
N GLY A 8 -7.58 11.53 -7.62
CA GLY A 8 -6.88 11.74 -8.88
C GLY A 8 -5.55 12.47 -8.72
N LEU A 9 -5.50 13.55 -7.91
CA LEU A 9 -4.25 14.24 -7.59
C LEU A 9 -3.29 13.34 -6.80
N GLY A 10 -3.80 12.56 -5.84
CA GLY A 10 -2.99 11.59 -5.10
C GLY A 10 -2.30 10.57 -6.03
N ILE A 11 -3.06 9.99 -6.95
CA ILE A 11 -2.54 9.05 -7.97
C ILE A 11 -1.51 9.75 -8.86
N TYR A 12 -1.81 10.94 -9.36
CA TYR A 12 -0.90 11.70 -10.22
C TYR A 12 0.42 12.04 -9.50
N CYS A 13 0.35 12.56 -8.28
CA CYS A 13 1.50 12.85 -7.45
C CYS A 13 2.33 11.59 -7.14
N GLY A 14 1.68 10.46 -6.88
CA GLY A 14 2.34 9.17 -6.72
C GLY A 14 3.11 8.75 -7.97
N LEU A 15 2.48 8.82 -9.15
CA LEU A 15 3.11 8.49 -10.43
C LEU A 15 4.30 9.41 -10.76
N GLN A 16 4.18 10.72 -10.50
CA GLN A 16 5.29 11.65 -10.69
C GLN A 16 6.45 11.39 -9.75
N SER A 17 6.14 11.03 -8.49
CA SER A 17 7.17 10.67 -7.50
C SER A 17 7.96 9.45 -7.96
N LEU A 18 7.28 8.38 -8.40
CA LEU A 18 7.94 7.18 -8.93
C LEU A 18 8.84 7.51 -10.13
N LYS A 19 8.35 8.28 -11.10
CA LYS A 19 9.13 8.71 -12.27
C LYS A 19 10.38 9.52 -11.89
N TYR A 20 10.27 10.39 -10.89
CA TYR A 20 11.40 11.20 -10.42
C TYR A 20 12.53 10.37 -9.81
N PHE A 21 12.21 9.22 -9.21
CA PHE A 21 13.17 8.33 -8.53
C PHE A 21 13.65 7.16 -9.39
N SER A 22 12.87 6.70 -10.37
CA SER A 22 13.12 5.53 -11.23
C SER A 22 14.45 5.57 -12.02
N MET A 23 14.98 6.76 -12.36
CA MET A 23 16.22 6.86 -13.16
C MET A 23 17.25 7.82 -12.57
N LYS A 24 17.85 7.47 -11.42
CA LYS A 24 19.04 8.17 -10.91
C LYS A 24 20.16 7.20 -10.57
N ILE A 25 21.26 7.33 -11.31
CA ILE A 25 22.52 6.64 -11.01
C ILE A 25 23.15 7.34 -9.79
N TYR A 26 23.29 6.60 -8.68
CA TYR A 26 23.89 7.13 -7.46
C TYR A 26 25.41 6.96 -7.49
N HIS A 27 26.15 8.07 -7.56
CA HIS A 27 27.61 8.06 -7.46
C HIS A 27 28.06 8.06 -5.99
N TRP A 28 28.59 6.93 -5.51
CA TRP A 28 29.08 6.77 -4.14
C TRP A 28 30.46 7.40 -3.96
N ARG A 29 30.52 8.69 -3.64
CA ARG A 29 31.75 9.48 -3.69
C ARG A 29 32.55 9.73 -2.40
N GLY A 30 32.49 9.00 -1.29
CA GLY A 30 33.11 9.41 0.01
C GLY A 30 32.65 10.79 0.59
N LEU A 31 32.29 10.87 1.89
CA LEU A 31 31.81 12.14 2.47
C LEU A 31 32.87 13.26 2.45
N TRP A 32 34.15 12.87 2.45
CA TRP A 32 35.31 13.77 2.45
C TRP A 32 35.52 14.51 1.12
N ASN A 33 35.03 13.96 0.01
CA ASN A 33 35.14 14.59 -1.32
C ASN A 33 34.01 15.59 -1.62
N ILE A 34 33.13 15.88 -0.65
CA ILE A 34 32.03 16.84 -0.82
C ILE A 34 32.40 18.15 -0.10
N PRO A 35 32.68 19.23 -0.85
CA PRO A 35 33.19 20.48 -0.27
C PRO A 35 32.10 21.27 0.49
N SER A 36 30.82 21.07 0.17
CA SER A 36 29.71 21.85 0.76
C SER A 36 28.97 21.11 1.87
N TYR A 37 28.62 21.83 2.95
CA TYR A 37 27.79 21.29 4.03
C TYR A 37 26.40 20.86 3.56
N ARG A 38 25.78 21.61 2.64
CA ARG A 38 24.51 21.22 2.00
C ARG A 38 24.63 19.89 1.24
N GLY A 39 25.76 19.66 0.55
CA GLY A 39 26.02 18.40 -0.15
C GLY A 39 26.20 17.23 0.81
N LYS A 40 26.88 17.44 1.95
CA LYS A 40 27.03 16.43 3.00
C LYS A 40 25.67 16.06 3.61
N LEU A 41 24.85 17.05 3.95
CA LEU A 41 23.50 16.82 4.48
C LEU A 41 22.61 16.07 3.49
N ARG A 42 22.60 16.48 2.21
CA ARG A 42 21.86 15.78 1.15
C ARG A 42 22.27 14.32 1.03
N ARG A 43 23.56 14.01 1.19
CA ARG A 43 24.06 12.64 1.15
C ARG A 43 23.63 11.82 2.35
N ILE A 44 23.72 12.39 3.55
CA ILE A 44 23.24 11.71 4.78
C ILE A 44 21.76 11.36 4.62
N ILE A 45 20.94 12.29 4.14
CA ILE A 45 19.52 12.03 3.86
C ILE A 45 19.36 10.94 2.79
N ALA A 46 20.17 10.96 1.73
CA ALA A 46 20.11 9.96 0.68
C ALA A 46 20.54 8.55 1.14
N GLN A 47 21.33 8.41 2.20
CA GLN A 47 21.70 7.11 2.78
C GLN A 47 20.52 6.42 3.47
N PHE A 48 19.51 7.18 3.89
CA PHE A 48 18.25 6.63 4.39
C PHE A 48 17.28 6.25 3.26
N GLY A 49 17.63 6.53 1.99
CA GLY A 49 16.90 6.09 0.82
C GLY A 49 17.29 4.68 0.37
N PRO A 50 16.45 4.01 -0.45
CA PRO A 50 16.77 2.69 -0.97
C PRO A 50 17.98 2.74 -1.92
N TYR A 51 18.79 1.66 -1.90
CA TYR A 51 19.96 1.51 -2.76
C TYR A 51 19.62 1.54 -4.26
N VAL A 52 18.49 0.93 -4.61
CA VAL A 52 17.91 0.93 -5.97
C VAL A 52 16.42 1.18 -5.85
N TRP A 53 15.91 2.07 -6.70
CA TRP A 53 14.47 2.23 -6.91
C TRP A 53 14.06 1.19 -7.95
N VAL A 54 13.22 0.24 -7.52
CA VAL A 54 12.73 -0.85 -8.38
C VAL A 54 11.39 -0.42 -8.97
N ASP A 55 11.28 -0.48 -10.29
CA ASP A 55 10.04 -0.27 -11.00
C ASP A 55 9.23 -1.58 -11.04
N TYR A 56 7.96 -1.50 -10.65
CA TYR A 56 7.05 -2.65 -10.62
C TYR A 56 6.13 -2.62 -11.84
N ASP A 57 6.35 -3.52 -12.80
CA ASP A 57 5.49 -3.68 -13.97
C ASP A 57 4.51 -4.84 -13.78
N TRP A 58 3.28 -4.52 -13.39
CA TRP A 58 2.26 -5.51 -13.04
C TRP A 58 1.70 -6.28 -14.24
N LYS A 59 1.78 -5.74 -15.45
CA LYS A 59 1.24 -6.33 -16.69
C LYS A 59 -0.12 -7.04 -16.49
N PRO A 60 -1.17 -6.35 -16.01
CA PRO A 60 -2.42 -6.98 -15.57
C PRO A 60 -3.14 -7.78 -16.67
N LEU A 61 -2.90 -7.46 -17.94
CA LEU A 61 -3.53 -8.11 -19.10
C LEU A 61 -2.65 -9.17 -19.76
N SER A 62 -1.48 -9.51 -19.20
CA SER A 62 -0.56 -10.48 -19.83
C SER A 62 -1.06 -11.92 -19.77
N SER A 63 -1.86 -12.27 -18.76
CA SER A 63 -2.50 -13.58 -18.64
C SER A 63 -3.78 -13.48 -17.82
N LEU A 64 -4.72 -14.40 -18.03
CA LEU A 64 -5.94 -14.47 -17.23
C LEU A 64 -5.65 -14.65 -15.74
N GLY A 65 -4.64 -15.46 -15.39
CA GLY A 65 -4.23 -15.66 -14.00
C GLY A 65 -3.73 -14.36 -13.34
N ARG A 66 -2.92 -13.57 -14.05
CA ARG A 66 -2.46 -12.26 -13.55
C ARG A 66 -3.60 -11.25 -13.47
N TRP A 67 -4.53 -11.28 -14.41
CA TRP A 67 -5.72 -10.44 -14.36
C TRP A 67 -6.55 -10.69 -13.09
N PHE A 68 -6.89 -11.96 -12.80
CA PHE A 68 -7.58 -12.32 -11.56
C PHE A 68 -6.77 -11.97 -10.31
N SER A 69 -5.45 -12.15 -10.34
CA SER A 69 -4.57 -11.81 -9.21
C SER A 69 -4.59 -10.31 -8.92
N VAL A 70 -4.52 -9.46 -9.95
CA VAL A 70 -4.60 -8.00 -9.79
C VAL A 70 -5.99 -7.57 -9.32
N LEU A 71 -7.07 -8.18 -9.82
CA LEU A 71 -8.42 -7.94 -9.30
C LEU A 71 -8.54 -8.31 -7.82
N ALA A 72 -7.97 -9.43 -7.40
CA ALA A 72 -7.95 -9.85 -6.01
C ALA A 72 -7.19 -8.84 -5.13
N ILE A 73 -6.04 -8.34 -5.61
CA ILE A 73 -5.28 -7.28 -4.92
C ILE A 73 -6.15 -6.02 -4.76
N ILE A 74 -6.81 -5.56 -5.83
CA ILE A 74 -7.69 -4.39 -5.79
C ILE A 74 -8.84 -4.61 -4.80
N ALA A 75 -9.49 -5.76 -4.84
CA ALA A 75 -10.56 -6.11 -3.91
C ALA A 75 -10.07 -6.09 -2.45
N MET A 76 -8.87 -6.63 -2.18
CA MET A 76 -8.27 -6.62 -0.85
C MET A 76 -7.96 -5.20 -0.34
N PHE A 77 -7.47 -4.31 -1.20
CA PHE A 77 -7.30 -2.89 -0.85
C PHE A 77 -8.63 -2.24 -0.50
N LEU A 78 -9.66 -2.44 -1.33
CA LEU A 78 -10.99 -1.91 -1.09
C LEU A 78 -11.58 -2.44 0.22
N ILE A 79 -11.44 -3.74 0.51
CA ILE A 79 -11.89 -4.33 1.78
C ILE A 79 -11.14 -3.70 2.97
N THR A 80 -9.83 -3.47 2.84
CA THR A 80 -9.02 -2.84 3.91
C THR A 80 -9.49 -1.41 4.18
N GLU A 81 -9.76 -0.64 3.12
CA GLU A 81 -10.34 0.70 3.23
C GLU A 81 -11.77 0.66 3.79
N LEU A 82 -12.56 -0.33 3.42
CA LEU A 82 -13.93 -0.48 3.90
C LEU A 82 -13.95 -0.82 5.40
N ASN A 83 -13.10 -1.74 5.85
CA ASN A 83 -12.93 -2.13 7.25
C ASN A 83 -12.55 -0.92 8.13
N THR A 84 -11.77 0.02 7.59
CA THR A 84 -11.37 1.28 8.25
C THR A 84 -12.59 2.08 8.73
N PHE A 85 -13.68 2.11 7.95
CA PHE A 85 -14.91 2.81 8.30
C PHE A 85 -15.85 1.95 9.13
N TYR A 86 -16.07 0.70 8.73
CA TYR A 86 -17.03 -0.16 9.43
C TYR A 86 -16.58 -0.59 10.82
N LEU A 87 -15.28 -0.76 11.06
CA LEU A 87 -14.80 -1.08 12.41
C LEU A 87 -15.14 0.05 13.39
N LYS A 88 -15.08 1.32 12.96
CA LYS A 88 -15.52 2.44 13.82
C LYS A 88 -17.00 2.33 14.16
N PHE A 89 -17.82 2.04 13.14
CA PHE A 89 -19.26 1.91 13.30
C PHE A 89 -19.63 0.75 14.24
N VAL A 90 -19.06 -0.43 13.99
CA VAL A 90 -19.32 -1.66 14.76
C VAL A 90 -18.82 -1.57 16.20
N LEU A 91 -17.65 -0.96 16.42
CA LEU A 91 -17.06 -0.82 17.75
C LEU A 91 -17.55 0.45 18.50
N TRP A 92 -18.54 1.16 17.95
CA TRP A 92 -19.08 2.40 18.55
C TRP A 92 -18.01 3.45 18.87
N VAL A 93 -16.97 3.53 18.02
CA VAL A 93 -15.88 4.50 18.15
C VAL A 93 -16.29 5.81 17.50
N GLU A 94 -16.12 6.93 18.23
CA GLU A 94 -16.42 8.26 17.70
C GLU A 94 -15.69 8.54 16.37
N PRO A 95 -16.33 9.19 15.38
CA PRO A 95 -15.73 9.42 14.07
C PRO A 95 -14.38 10.15 14.13
N GLY A 96 -14.23 11.09 15.07
CA GLY A 96 -13.02 11.88 15.29
C GLY A 96 -11.89 11.16 16.03
N HIS A 97 -12.09 9.90 16.45
CA HIS A 97 -11.08 9.18 17.22
C HIS A 97 -9.85 8.83 16.37
N TRP A 98 -8.66 9.06 16.95
CA TRP A 98 -7.34 8.91 16.33
C TRP A 98 -6.91 7.46 16.07
N VAL A 99 -7.60 6.47 16.64
CA VAL A 99 -7.30 5.03 16.50
C VAL A 99 -7.20 4.61 15.04
N ASN A 100 -8.10 5.11 14.20
CA ASN A 100 -8.07 4.78 12.78
C ASN A 100 -6.90 5.43 12.04
N LEU A 101 -6.54 6.66 12.41
CA LEU A 101 -5.37 7.34 11.85
C LEU A 101 -4.10 6.55 12.18
N VAL A 102 -3.95 6.09 13.43
CA VAL A 102 -2.83 5.26 13.83
C VAL A 102 -2.81 3.93 13.08
N ARG A 103 -3.96 3.28 12.93
CA ARG A 103 -4.07 2.06 12.11
C ARG A 103 -3.63 2.30 10.66
N LEU A 104 -4.07 3.38 10.03
CA LEU A 104 -3.64 3.79 8.68
C LEU A 104 -2.12 4.00 8.59
N ILE A 105 -1.53 4.66 9.59
CA ILE A 105 -0.07 4.89 9.66
C ILE A 105 0.70 3.57 9.72
N PHE A 106 0.17 2.52 10.36
CA PHE A 106 0.81 1.20 10.41
C PHE A 106 0.51 0.33 9.18
N ILE A 107 -0.74 0.32 8.70
CA ILE A 107 -1.18 -0.51 7.58
C ILE A 107 -0.55 -0.06 6.27
N LEU A 108 -0.34 1.24 6.05
CA LEU A 108 0.19 1.75 4.80
C LEU A 108 1.62 1.25 4.47
N PRO A 109 2.63 1.40 5.36
CA PRO A 109 3.96 0.86 5.11
C PRO A 109 3.98 -0.68 5.10
N TRP A 110 3.16 -1.34 5.92
CA TRP A 110 3.07 -2.80 5.93
C TRP A 110 2.47 -3.34 4.63
N GLY A 111 1.37 -2.74 4.17
CA GLY A 111 0.72 -3.04 2.90
C GLY A 111 1.67 -2.88 1.71
N ALA A 112 2.57 -1.89 1.75
CA ALA A 112 3.61 -1.75 0.73
C ALA A 112 4.59 -2.94 0.70
N VAL A 113 5.00 -3.45 1.87
CA VAL A 113 5.87 -4.64 1.96
C VAL A 113 5.14 -5.89 1.49
N ALA A 114 3.89 -6.09 1.93
CA ALA A 114 3.05 -7.19 1.49
C ALA A 114 2.84 -7.16 -0.04
N LEU A 115 2.50 -5.99 -0.59
CA LEU A 115 2.28 -5.85 -2.03
C LEU A 115 3.54 -6.16 -2.85
N ARG A 116 4.72 -5.78 -2.36
CA ARG A 116 6.00 -6.17 -2.97
C ARG A 116 6.20 -7.68 -2.95
N GLU A 117 5.93 -8.36 -1.83
CA GLU A 117 6.04 -9.81 -1.74
C GLU A 117 5.05 -10.51 -2.70
N VAL A 118 3.83 -9.98 -2.84
CA VAL A 118 2.85 -10.48 -3.82
C VAL A 118 3.35 -10.27 -5.25
N PHE A 119 3.91 -9.11 -5.56
CA PHE A 119 4.50 -8.85 -6.88
C PHE A 119 5.58 -9.87 -7.20
N GLN A 120 6.52 -10.08 -6.27
CA GLN A 120 7.61 -11.04 -6.45
C GLN A 120 7.09 -12.47 -6.66
N PHE A 121 6.08 -12.89 -5.91
CA PHE A 121 5.44 -14.19 -6.09
C PHE A 121 4.74 -14.36 -7.47
N LEU A 122 4.22 -13.28 -8.05
CA LEU A 122 3.54 -13.32 -9.35
C LEU A 122 4.50 -13.19 -10.55
N ASP A 123 5.68 -12.59 -10.35
CA ASP A 123 6.62 -12.24 -11.41
C ASP A 123 7.83 -13.16 -11.49
N ASP A 124 8.32 -13.66 -10.34
CA ASP A 124 9.51 -14.50 -10.26
C ASP A 124 9.11 -16.00 -10.20
N PRO A 125 9.45 -16.82 -11.22
CA PRO A 125 9.10 -18.23 -11.25
C PRO A 125 9.81 -19.07 -10.18
N ASP A 126 10.92 -18.59 -9.62
CA ASP A 126 11.66 -19.30 -8.58
C ASP A 126 10.97 -19.20 -7.21
N ILE A 127 10.08 -18.21 -7.05
CA ILE A 127 9.35 -17.95 -5.82
C ILE A 127 8.02 -18.71 -5.83
N THR A 128 8.04 -19.90 -5.24
CA THR A 128 6.85 -20.77 -5.12
C THR A 128 6.04 -20.54 -3.84
N LYS A 129 6.55 -19.74 -2.90
CA LYS A 129 5.91 -19.50 -1.60
C LYS A 129 5.37 -18.09 -1.52
N PHE A 130 4.15 -17.97 -1.03
CA PHE A 130 3.55 -16.68 -0.73
C PHE A 130 4.24 -16.02 0.46
N GLY A 131 4.43 -14.71 0.36
CA GLY A 131 5.17 -13.91 1.34
C GLY A 131 4.58 -13.98 2.76
N ARG A 132 5.47 -13.93 3.77
CA ARG A 132 5.07 -14.00 5.18
C ARG A 132 4.29 -12.76 5.59
N GLN A 133 4.71 -11.57 5.13
CA GLN A 133 4.02 -10.33 5.43
C GLN A 133 2.69 -10.27 4.70
N SER A 134 2.63 -10.77 3.46
CA SER A 134 1.37 -10.90 2.72
C SER A 134 0.36 -11.81 3.41
N TRP A 135 0.80 -12.96 3.94
CA TRP A 135 -0.06 -13.85 4.74
C TRP A 135 -0.59 -13.17 6.00
N LEU A 136 0.28 -12.53 6.78
CA LEU A 136 -0.12 -11.84 8.01
C LEU A 136 -1.11 -10.71 7.71
N PHE A 137 -0.83 -9.90 6.69
CA PHE A 137 -1.71 -8.82 6.26
C PHE A 137 -3.08 -9.35 5.83
N LEU A 138 -3.10 -10.40 5.02
CA LEU A 138 -4.34 -11.07 4.60
C LEU A 138 -5.14 -11.57 5.81
N SER A 139 -4.49 -12.22 6.77
CA SER A 139 -5.15 -12.69 7.99
C SER A 139 -5.74 -11.53 8.81
N ILE A 140 -5.03 -10.41 8.95
CA ILE A 140 -5.54 -9.22 9.63
C ILE A 140 -6.79 -8.70 8.92
N VAL A 141 -6.74 -8.47 7.62
CA VAL A 141 -7.89 -7.94 6.85
C VAL A 141 -9.09 -8.89 6.89
N CYS A 142 -8.86 -10.21 6.79
CA CYS A 142 -9.92 -11.20 6.91
C CYS A 142 -10.55 -11.21 8.31
N THR A 143 -9.75 -11.15 9.38
CA THR A 143 -10.29 -11.11 10.75
C THR A 143 -11.09 -9.85 11.02
N GLU A 144 -10.62 -8.69 10.54
CA GLU A 144 -11.38 -7.44 10.60
C GLU A 144 -12.71 -7.53 9.85
N LEU A 145 -12.70 -8.10 8.65
CA LEU A 145 -13.92 -8.29 7.86
C LEU A 145 -14.91 -9.21 8.59
N LEU A 146 -14.43 -10.30 9.20
CA LEU A 146 -15.27 -11.20 9.98
C LEU A 146 -15.89 -10.50 11.19
N ILE A 147 -15.16 -9.63 11.87
CA ILE A 147 -15.70 -8.79 12.96
C ILE A 147 -16.81 -7.88 12.41
N VAL A 148 -16.56 -7.21 11.28
CA VAL A 148 -17.56 -6.33 10.65
C VAL A 148 -18.82 -7.10 10.28
N ILE A 149 -18.71 -8.27 9.67
CA ILE A 149 -19.87 -9.10 9.29
C ILE A 149 -20.60 -9.60 10.52
N LYS A 150 -19.87 -10.06 11.54
CA LYS A 150 -20.45 -10.67 12.74
C LYS A 150 -21.28 -9.69 13.56
N PHE A 151 -20.80 -8.45 13.70
CA PHE A 151 -21.43 -7.44 14.56
C PHE A 151 -22.17 -6.34 13.79
N GLY A 152 -21.96 -6.23 12.47
CA GLY A 152 -22.62 -5.27 11.59
C GLY A 152 -23.65 -5.90 10.65
N TRP A 153 -24.13 -7.12 10.94
CA TRP A 153 -25.02 -7.88 10.06
C TRP A 153 -26.22 -7.06 9.58
N ASP A 154 -26.90 -6.39 10.51
CA ASP A 154 -28.08 -5.57 10.20
C ASP A 154 -27.77 -4.44 9.21
N THR A 155 -26.58 -3.88 9.25
CA THR A 155 -26.12 -2.81 8.34
C THR A 155 -25.69 -3.37 6.98
N VAL A 156 -25.05 -4.53 6.96
CA VAL A 156 -24.61 -5.19 5.72
C VAL A 156 -25.81 -5.71 4.92
N THR A 157 -26.89 -6.12 5.58
CA THR A 157 -28.11 -6.62 4.93
C THR A 157 -29.06 -5.51 4.45
N ILE A 158 -28.73 -4.24 4.65
CA ILE A 158 -29.57 -3.13 4.18
C ILE A 158 -29.67 -3.21 2.65
N PRO A 159 -30.89 -3.23 2.08
CA PRO A 159 -31.07 -3.27 0.64
C PRO A 159 -30.46 -2.02 0.00
N PHE A 160 -29.92 -2.17 -1.20
CA PHE A 160 -29.37 -1.04 -1.94
C PHE A 160 -30.41 0.08 -2.07
N PRO A 161 -30.02 1.35 -1.85
CA PRO A 161 -30.92 2.48 -2.06
C PRO A 161 -31.43 2.46 -3.52
N ARG A 162 -32.74 2.67 -3.68
CA ARG A 162 -33.42 2.74 -4.98
C ARG A 162 -33.05 4.01 -5.73
#